data_AF-A0A1H8S695-F1
#
_entry.id   AF-A0A1H8S695-F1
#
_cell.length_a   1.000
_cell.length_b   1.000
_cell.length_c   1.000
_cell.angle_alpha   90.00
_cell.angle_beta   90.00
_cell.angle_gamma   90.00
#
_symmetry.space_group_name_H-M   'P 1'
#
loop_
_entity.id
_entity.type
_entity.pdbx_description
1 polymer ?
#
loop_
_entity_poly.entity_id
_entity_poly.type
_entity_poly.pdbx_seq_one_letter_code
_entity_poly.pdbx_strand_id
1 'polypeptide(L)'
;MQPSSEAVSQVERVAIELYEMLRCERGDVAIVNDLNPAVLQRSWGLLQRLGLGEFDDDAERCVAVEPAVAVARLLGLCRQVLLTREGDVAEAVWGTPAGVAPPRWTLDDRTDIRLVAGRRAVAAALADAYRAPASSRFTVHSDPVPEWGRSTRADVEMAGRGVDIRQVYRCRSDLSDGQRRHLQAVTEAGVSVRLDPSPAIDLIIVDGASVVLPADPDRPGDALVLIDSALWAHATRLVADQCFDAAIDHAVLVTTSLSA
;
A
#
# COMPACT_ATOMS: atom_id res chain seq x y z
N MET A 1 24.58 14.92 -11.38
CA MET A 1 23.87 15.97 -10.63
C MET A 1 22.59 15.33 -10.11
N GLN A 2 22.51 15.01 -8.81
CA GLN A 2 21.27 14.48 -8.24
C GLN A 2 20.23 15.61 -8.19
N PRO A 3 18.98 15.39 -8.64
CA PRO A 3 17.92 16.38 -8.49
C PRO A 3 17.74 16.71 -7.01
N SER A 4 17.48 17.98 -6.66
CA SER A 4 17.17 18.36 -5.29
C SER A 4 15.90 17.66 -4.83
N SER A 5 15.86 17.22 -3.56
CA SER A 5 14.71 16.55 -2.94
C SER A 5 13.39 17.32 -3.12
N GLU A 6 13.47 18.65 -3.16
CA GLU A 6 12.34 19.55 -3.37
C GLU A 6 11.76 19.46 -4.78
N ALA A 7 12.61 19.29 -5.81
CA ALA A 7 12.17 19.14 -7.19
C ALA A 7 11.49 17.78 -7.44
N VAL A 8 11.91 16.72 -6.73
CA VAL A 8 11.26 15.40 -6.77
C VAL A 8 9.86 15.49 -6.14
N SER A 9 9.77 16.10 -4.96
CA SER A 9 8.49 16.33 -4.27
C SER A 9 7.51 17.17 -5.10
N GLN A 10 8.00 18.18 -5.84
CA GLN A 10 7.15 18.98 -6.72
C GLN A 10 6.58 18.18 -7.89
N VAL A 11 7.38 17.32 -8.52
CA VAL A 11 6.93 16.47 -9.64
C VAL A 11 5.87 15.47 -9.18
N GLU A 12 6.06 14.83 -8.03
CA GLU A 12 5.07 13.90 -7.46
C GLU A 12 3.77 14.61 -7.10
N ARG A 13 3.83 15.77 -6.45
CA ARG A 13 2.63 16.54 -6.12
C ARG A 13 1.83 16.91 -7.37
N VAL A 14 2.51 17.44 -8.40
CA VAL A 14 1.85 17.77 -9.67
C VAL A 14 1.28 16.51 -10.34
N ALA A 15 1.98 15.37 -10.25
CA ALA A 15 1.48 14.12 -10.82
C ALA A 15 0.22 13.62 -10.09
N ILE A 16 0.13 13.77 -8.77
CA ILE A 16 -1.08 13.47 -7.99
C ILE A 16 -2.24 14.36 -8.44
N GLU A 17 -2.01 15.66 -8.56
CA GLU A 17 -3.03 16.62 -9.03
C GLU A 17 -3.52 16.28 -10.45
N LEU A 18 -2.59 15.97 -11.37
CA LEU A 18 -2.91 15.53 -12.73
C LEU A 18 -3.77 14.26 -12.72
N TYR A 19 -3.38 13.27 -11.91
CA TYR A 19 -4.11 12.01 -11.81
C TYR A 19 -5.55 12.21 -11.33
N GLU A 20 -5.76 13.04 -10.31
CA GLU A 20 -7.10 13.37 -9.81
C GLU A 20 -7.94 14.13 -10.84
N MET A 21 -7.35 15.11 -11.53
CA MET A 21 -8.04 15.86 -12.57
C MET A 21 -8.51 14.96 -13.71
N LEU A 22 -7.64 14.06 -14.17
CA LEU A 22 -7.97 13.09 -15.22
C LEU A 22 -9.06 12.12 -14.77
N ARG A 23 -8.99 11.61 -13.54
CA ARG A 23 -9.95 10.65 -13.00
C ARG A 23 -11.37 11.21 -12.87
N CYS A 24 -11.50 12.51 -12.60
CA CYS A 24 -12.80 13.10 -12.31
C CYS A 24 -13.64 13.50 -13.54
N GLU A 25 -13.16 13.30 -14.78
CA GLU A 25 -13.81 13.70 -16.06
C GLU A 25 -14.33 15.16 -16.10
N ARG A 26 -13.95 15.99 -15.13
CA ARG A 26 -14.41 17.38 -14.92
C ARG A 26 -13.28 18.41 -15.01
N GLY A 27 -12.08 18.00 -15.41
CA GLY A 27 -10.92 18.87 -15.47
C GLY A 27 -10.95 19.76 -16.71
N ASP A 28 -11.41 21.01 -16.55
CA ASP A 28 -10.96 22.11 -17.39
C ASP A 28 -9.43 22.16 -17.27
N VAL A 29 -8.71 21.88 -18.37
CA VAL A 29 -7.23 21.76 -18.43
C VAL A 29 -6.52 23.07 -18.05
N ALA A 30 -7.28 24.13 -17.77
CA ALA A 30 -6.80 25.46 -17.40
C ALA A 30 -5.80 25.49 -16.23
N ILE A 31 -5.88 24.59 -15.24
CA ILE A 31 -4.91 24.52 -14.12
C ILE A 31 -3.51 24.09 -14.61
N VAL A 32 -3.44 23.33 -15.71
CA VAL A 32 -2.18 22.85 -16.30
C VAL A 32 -1.47 23.92 -17.12
N ASN A 33 -2.19 24.94 -17.60
CA ASN A 33 -1.63 25.95 -18.50
C ASN A 33 -0.63 26.91 -17.83
N ASP A 34 -0.69 27.06 -16.51
CA ASP A 34 0.25 27.92 -15.75
C ASP A 34 1.47 27.15 -15.21
N LEU A 35 1.55 25.83 -15.42
CA LEU A 35 2.66 25.00 -14.95
C LEU A 35 3.86 25.08 -15.90
N ASN A 36 5.06 25.03 -15.31
CA ASN A 36 6.30 24.88 -16.08
C ASN A 36 6.20 23.61 -16.97
N PRO A 37 6.34 23.72 -18.30
CA PRO A 37 6.21 22.58 -19.22
C PRO A 37 7.15 21.42 -18.88
N ALA A 38 8.34 21.69 -18.34
CA ALA A 38 9.30 20.66 -17.95
C ALA A 38 8.90 19.91 -16.67
N VAL A 39 8.13 20.53 -15.77
CA VAL A 39 7.55 19.84 -14.60
C VAL A 39 6.39 18.98 -15.06
N LEU A 40 5.50 19.55 -15.88
CA LEU A 40 4.36 18.85 -16.45
C LEU A 40 4.77 17.60 -17.23
N GLN A 41 5.74 17.72 -18.15
CA GLN A 41 6.25 16.58 -18.92
C GLN A 41 6.84 15.49 -18.02
N ARG A 42 7.54 15.87 -16.94
CA ARG A 42 8.09 14.91 -15.98
C ARG A 42 7.00 14.23 -15.15
N SER A 43 5.98 14.97 -14.74
CA SER A 43 4.82 14.42 -14.02
C SER A 43 4.02 13.45 -14.88
N TRP A 44 3.83 13.75 -16.19
CA TRP A 44 3.26 12.79 -17.14
C TRP A 44 4.10 11.53 -17.29
N GLY A 45 5.41 11.71 -17.49
CA GLY A 45 6.34 10.57 -17.58
C GLY A 45 6.34 9.75 -16.29
N LEU A 46 6.15 10.37 -15.12
CA LEU A 46 6.00 9.65 -13.86
C LEU A 46 4.71 8.83 -13.81
N LEU A 47 3.55 9.41 -14.16
CA LEU A 47 2.28 8.67 -14.21
C LEU A 47 2.37 7.45 -15.12
N GLN A 48 2.95 7.61 -16.31
CA GLN A 48 3.15 6.51 -17.25
C GLN A 48 4.10 5.44 -16.70
N ARG A 49 5.24 5.86 -16.12
CA ARG A 49 6.21 4.93 -15.52
C ARG A 49 5.63 4.13 -14.36
N LEU A 50 4.74 4.74 -13.58
CA LEU A 50 4.05 4.06 -12.47
C LEU A 50 2.79 3.32 -12.94
N GLY A 51 2.45 3.32 -14.24
CA GLY A 51 1.26 2.64 -14.75
C GLY A 51 -0.07 3.26 -14.27
N LEU A 52 -0.04 4.51 -13.82
CA LEU A 52 -1.20 5.30 -13.38
C LEU A 52 -1.79 6.16 -14.50
N GLY A 53 -1.07 6.33 -15.60
CA GLY A 53 -1.55 7.00 -16.80
C GLY A 53 -1.21 6.20 -18.06
N GLU A 54 -2.12 6.19 -19.02
CA GLU A 54 -1.93 5.62 -20.34
C GLU A 54 -2.18 6.69 -21.39
N PHE A 55 -1.35 6.72 -22.43
CA PHE A 55 -1.64 7.53 -23.61
C PHE A 55 -2.59 6.77 -24.52
N ASP A 56 -3.52 7.49 -25.15
CA ASP A 56 -4.34 6.94 -26.23
C ASP A 56 -3.49 6.50 -27.43
N ASP A 57 -4.10 5.78 -28.37
CA ASP A 57 -3.40 5.18 -29.51
C ASP A 57 -2.66 6.22 -30.39
N ASP A 58 -3.16 7.45 -30.42
CA ASP A 58 -2.56 8.58 -31.14
C ASP A 58 -1.50 9.34 -30.32
N ALA A 59 -1.31 8.95 -29.06
CA ALA A 59 -0.43 9.59 -28.07
C ALA A 59 -0.72 11.09 -27.84
N GLU A 60 -1.94 11.53 -28.15
CA GLU A 60 -2.37 12.91 -28.02
C GLU A 60 -2.96 13.19 -26.64
N ARG A 61 -3.50 12.16 -25.96
CA ARG A 61 -4.15 12.32 -24.65
C ARG A 61 -3.68 11.27 -23.66
N CYS A 62 -3.28 11.73 -22.48
CA CYS A 62 -3.10 10.84 -21.33
C CYS A 62 -4.44 10.66 -20.60
N VAL A 63 -4.83 9.42 -20.37
CA VAL A 63 -6.00 9.01 -19.59
C VAL A 63 -5.52 8.42 -18.27
N ALA A 64 -6.21 8.73 -17.17
CA ALA A 64 -5.91 8.11 -15.88
C ALA A 64 -6.33 6.64 -15.90
N VAL A 65 -5.44 5.77 -15.44
CA VAL A 65 -5.78 4.37 -15.17
C VAL A 65 -6.60 4.34 -13.89
N GLU A 66 -7.72 3.62 -13.90
CA GLU A 66 -8.56 3.45 -12.71
C GLU A 66 -7.73 2.87 -11.54
N PRO A 67 -7.86 3.40 -10.30
CA PRO A 67 -6.99 3.00 -9.19
C PRO A 67 -6.92 1.49 -8.92
N ALA A 68 -8.05 0.77 -8.93
CA ALA A 68 -8.08 -0.67 -8.71
C ALA A 68 -7.38 -1.43 -9.85
N VAL A 69 -7.52 -0.98 -11.10
CA VAL A 69 -6.80 -1.53 -12.26
C VAL A 69 -5.29 -1.30 -12.11
N ALA A 70 -4.86 -0.10 -11.70
CA ALA A 70 -3.46 0.21 -11.49
C ALA A 70 -2.83 -0.66 -10.38
N VAL A 71 -3.51 -0.80 -9.24
CA VAL A 71 -3.08 -1.68 -8.14
C VAL A 71 -3.00 -3.14 -8.62
N ALA A 72 -4.00 -3.64 -9.34
CA ALA A 72 -3.99 -5.00 -9.89
C ALA A 72 -2.81 -5.25 -10.85
N ARG A 73 -2.48 -4.27 -11.71
CA ARG A 73 -1.33 -4.35 -12.62
C ARG A 73 0.00 -4.38 -11.87
N LEU A 74 0.18 -3.53 -10.86
CA LEU A 74 1.37 -3.53 -10.02
C LEU A 74 1.57 -4.87 -9.32
N LEU A 75 0.50 -5.46 -8.78
CA LEU A 75 0.55 -6.79 -8.19
C LEU A 75 0.94 -7.87 -9.20
N GLY A 76 0.39 -7.80 -10.42
CA GLY A 76 0.78 -8.66 -11.53
C GLY A 76 2.28 -8.57 -11.87
N LEU A 77 2.82 -7.35 -11.92
CA LEU A 77 4.26 -7.13 -12.13
C LEU A 77 5.11 -7.70 -10.99
N CYS A 78 4.70 -7.45 -9.73
CA CYS A 78 5.39 -7.99 -8.56
C CYS A 78 5.43 -9.52 -8.60
N ARG A 79 4.30 -10.16 -8.93
CA ARG A 79 4.20 -11.61 -9.09
C ARG A 79 5.12 -12.14 -10.19
N GLN A 80 5.16 -11.47 -11.35
CA GLN A 80 6.02 -11.88 -12.46
C GLN A 80 7.50 -11.78 -12.10
N VAL A 81 7.92 -10.73 -11.38
CA VAL A 81 9.30 -10.59 -10.89
C VAL A 81 9.63 -11.70 -9.89
N LEU A 82 8.72 -12.04 -8.98
CA LEU A 82 8.91 -13.15 -8.06
C LEU A 82 9.04 -14.51 -8.77
N LEU A 83 8.17 -14.79 -9.74
CA LEU A 83 8.22 -16.05 -10.51
C LEU A 83 9.53 -16.17 -11.30
N THR A 84 10.02 -15.07 -11.88
CA THR A 84 11.32 -15.03 -12.54
C THR A 84 12.45 -15.35 -11.54
N ARG A 85 12.38 -14.79 -10.33
CA ARG A 85 13.35 -15.04 -9.25
C ARG A 85 13.30 -16.46 -8.71
N GLU A 86 12.12 -17.07 -8.57
CA GLU A 86 12.00 -18.49 -8.22
C GLU A 86 12.69 -19.36 -9.27
N GLY A 87 12.57 -19.00 -10.55
CA GLY A 87 13.34 -19.60 -11.65
C GLY A 87 14.85 -19.45 -11.48
N ASP A 88 15.34 -18.22 -11.27
CA ASP A 88 16.77 -17.93 -11.12
C ASP A 88 17.38 -18.60 -9.88
N VAL A 89 16.64 -18.63 -8.75
CA VAL A 89 17.07 -19.30 -7.52
C VAL A 89 17.03 -20.81 -7.69
N ALA A 90 16.01 -21.36 -8.33
CA ALA A 90 15.96 -22.79 -8.64
C ALA A 90 17.13 -23.17 -9.56
N GLU A 91 17.43 -22.38 -10.58
CA GLU A 91 18.58 -22.59 -11.46
C GLU A 91 19.91 -22.51 -10.69
N ALA A 92 20.08 -21.52 -9.82
CA ALA A 92 21.29 -21.37 -9.01
C ALA A 92 21.47 -22.51 -7.98
N VAL A 93 20.39 -22.95 -7.33
CA VAL A 93 20.37 -23.99 -6.28
C VAL A 93 20.49 -25.39 -6.86
N TRP A 94 19.82 -25.66 -7.99
CA TRP A 94 19.87 -26.98 -8.65
C TRP A 94 21.00 -27.08 -9.69
N GLY A 95 21.59 -25.96 -10.11
CA GLY A 95 22.66 -25.88 -11.11
C GLY A 95 24.08 -25.61 -10.57
N THR A 96 24.28 -25.29 -9.28
CA THR A 96 25.61 -24.92 -8.76
C THR A 96 25.86 -25.41 -7.32
N PRO A 97 27.08 -25.90 -6.98
CA PRO A 97 27.36 -26.50 -5.67
C PRO A 97 27.42 -25.47 -4.54
N ALA A 98 27.05 -25.93 -3.34
CA ALA A 98 26.91 -25.17 -2.10
C ALA A 98 28.05 -24.15 -1.83
N GLY A 99 27.69 -22.88 -1.62
CA GLY A 99 28.64 -21.87 -1.14
C GLY A 99 28.25 -20.40 -1.31
N VAL A 100 27.17 -20.06 -2.03
CA VAL A 100 26.83 -18.66 -2.32
C VAL A 100 25.83 -18.13 -1.28
N ALA A 101 26.21 -17.09 -0.54
CA ALA A 101 25.31 -16.37 0.35
C ALA A 101 24.14 -15.76 -0.46
N PRO A 102 22.90 -15.75 0.07
CA PRO A 102 21.77 -15.19 -0.67
C PRO A 102 22.05 -13.71 -0.94
N PRO A 103 21.98 -13.25 -2.20
CA PRO A 103 22.26 -11.87 -2.48
C PRO A 103 21.10 -10.99 -2.00
N ARG A 104 21.43 -9.83 -1.45
CA ARG A 104 20.46 -8.75 -1.20
C ARG A 104 20.14 -8.12 -2.54
N TRP A 105 18.99 -8.43 -3.12
CA TRP A 105 18.58 -7.88 -4.41
C TRP A 105 17.54 -6.78 -4.24
N THR A 106 17.95 -5.52 -4.41
CA THR A 106 17.06 -4.40 -4.68
C THR A 106 16.41 -4.61 -6.06
N LEU A 107 15.07 -4.50 -6.17
CA LEU A 107 14.49 -4.13 -7.47
C LEU A 107 15.12 -2.78 -7.81
N ASP A 108 15.70 -2.65 -9.00
CA ASP A 108 16.34 -1.46 -9.60
C ASP A 108 16.37 -0.20 -8.70
N ASP A 109 17.58 0.31 -8.38
CA ASP A 109 17.83 1.57 -7.62
C ASP A 109 17.16 2.83 -8.23
N ARG A 110 16.39 2.67 -9.32
CA ARG A 110 15.67 3.69 -10.08
C ARG A 110 14.18 3.75 -9.78
N THR A 111 13.68 2.86 -8.94
CA THR A 111 12.28 2.82 -8.52
C THR A 111 12.21 2.89 -7.02
N ASP A 112 11.29 3.69 -6.49
CA ASP A 112 10.95 3.75 -5.06
C ASP A 112 10.33 2.42 -4.56
N ILE A 113 10.56 1.30 -5.23
CA ILE A 113 9.98 -0.02 -5.01
C ILE A 113 11.07 -0.98 -4.57
N ARG A 114 10.94 -1.56 -3.38
CA ARG A 114 11.92 -2.48 -2.79
C ARG A 114 11.24 -3.80 -2.44
N LEU A 115 11.86 -4.92 -2.84
CA LEU A 115 11.45 -6.24 -2.34
C LEU A 115 12.24 -6.60 -1.08
N VAL A 116 11.54 -6.89 0.01
CA VAL A 116 12.12 -7.41 1.24
C VAL A 116 11.70 -8.85 1.42
N ALA A 117 12.68 -9.76 1.39
CA ALA A 117 12.45 -11.19 1.52
C ALA A 117 13.14 -11.76 2.77
N GLY A 118 12.57 -12.83 3.31
CA GLY A 118 13.11 -13.56 4.45
C GLY A 118 12.52 -13.09 5.78
N ARG A 119 12.13 -14.06 6.62
CA ARG A 119 11.34 -13.88 7.84
C ARG A 119 11.80 -12.73 8.75
N ARG A 120 13.11 -12.61 9.00
CA ARG A 120 13.66 -11.57 9.88
C ARG A 120 13.58 -10.17 9.26
N ALA A 121 13.84 -10.07 7.95
CA ALA A 121 13.79 -8.79 7.24
C ALA A 121 12.34 -8.33 7.05
N VAL A 122 11.44 -9.26 6.70
CA VAL A 122 9.99 -9.05 6.64
C VAL A 122 9.47 -8.55 8.00
N ALA A 123 9.80 -9.26 9.09
CA ALA A 123 9.38 -8.84 10.43
C ALA A 123 9.90 -7.45 10.82
N ALA A 124 11.15 -7.11 10.45
CA ALA A 124 11.71 -5.79 10.70
C ALA A 124 10.97 -4.70 9.89
N ALA A 125 10.73 -4.93 8.59
CA ALA A 125 10.01 -4.01 7.73
C ALA A 125 8.58 -3.76 8.21
N LEU A 126 7.85 -4.80 8.64
CA LEU A 126 6.53 -4.64 9.27
C LEU A 126 6.65 -3.87 10.58
N ALA A 127 7.59 -4.23 11.46
CA ALA A 127 7.76 -3.52 12.72
C ALA A 127 8.06 -2.02 12.51
N ASP A 128 8.76 -1.66 11.43
CA ASP A 128 9.02 -0.27 11.07
C ASP A 128 7.75 0.40 10.52
N ALA A 129 7.00 -0.24 9.62
CA ALA A 129 5.73 0.26 9.11
C ALA A 129 4.67 0.48 10.22
N TYR A 130 4.74 -0.30 11.30
CA TYR A 130 3.88 -0.17 12.48
C TYR A 130 4.36 0.86 13.52
N ARG A 131 5.60 1.35 13.44
CA ARG A 131 6.16 2.31 14.41
C ARG A 131 6.48 3.68 13.84
N ALA A 132 6.76 3.74 12.53
CA ALA A 132 7.10 4.93 11.79
C ALA A 132 5.98 5.98 11.65
N PRO A 133 4.66 5.64 11.61
CA PRO A 133 3.63 6.63 11.30
C PRO A 133 3.66 7.84 12.25
N ALA A 134 3.75 9.03 11.65
CA ALA A 134 3.75 10.30 12.36
C ALA A 134 2.37 10.96 12.36
N SER A 135 1.56 10.72 11.33
CA SER A 135 0.29 11.40 11.08
C SER A 135 -0.86 10.43 10.79
N SER A 136 -0.63 9.39 9.97
CA SER A 136 -1.69 8.47 9.61
C SER A 136 -1.17 7.08 9.23
N ARG A 137 -2.02 6.07 9.45
CA ARG A 137 -1.79 4.72 8.95
C ARG A 137 -3.12 4.07 8.56
N PHE A 138 -3.15 3.50 7.36
CA PHE A 138 -4.23 2.63 6.92
C PHE A 138 -3.75 1.20 6.82
N THR A 139 -4.52 0.23 7.34
CA THR A 139 -4.20 -1.18 7.17
C THR A 139 -5.40 -1.99 6.70
N VAL A 140 -5.16 -2.98 5.84
CA VAL A 140 -6.09 -4.03 5.46
C VAL A 140 -5.48 -5.36 5.86
N HIS A 141 -6.27 -6.20 6.55
CA HIS A 141 -5.89 -7.52 7.00
C HIS A 141 -6.88 -8.56 6.47
N SER A 142 -6.44 -9.33 5.48
CA SER A 142 -7.14 -10.43 4.82
C SER A 142 -7.09 -11.74 5.60
N ASP A 143 -6.08 -11.91 6.43
CA ASP A 143 -5.94 -13.03 7.35
C ASP A 143 -5.80 -12.57 8.81
N PRO A 144 -6.08 -13.47 9.78
CA PRO A 144 -5.94 -13.13 11.19
C PRO A 144 -4.50 -12.76 11.51
N VAL A 145 -4.29 -11.52 12.00
CA VAL A 145 -2.98 -11.04 12.44
C VAL A 145 -2.45 -11.97 13.53
N PRO A 146 -1.33 -12.68 13.32
CA PRO A 146 -0.92 -13.75 14.23
C PRO A 146 -0.50 -13.26 15.64
N GLU A 147 -0.40 -11.95 15.88
CA GLU A 147 0.07 -11.37 17.15
C GLU A 147 -0.77 -10.18 17.65
N TRP A 148 -2.08 -10.39 17.82
CA TRP A 148 -3.03 -9.38 18.32
C TRP A 148 -2.55 -8.58 19.54
N GLY A 149 -1.94 -9.23 20.54
CA GLY A 149 -1.51 -8.55 21.77
C GLY A 149 -0.41 -7.50 21.56
N ARG A 150 0.54 -7.74 20.65
CA ARG A 150 1.60 -6.76 20.34
C ARG A 150 1.08 -5.65 19.43
N SER A 151 0.22 -5.99 18.47
CA SER A 151 -0.44 -4.99 17.62
C SER A 151 -1.30 -4.04 18.45
N THR A 152 -2.11 -4.57 19.39
CA THR A 152 -3.00 -3.77 20.25
C THR A 152 -2.23 -2.65 20.94
N ARG A 153 -1.12 -2.99 21.60
CA ARG A 153 -0.35 -2.00 22.36
C ARG A 153 0.23 -0.91 21.45
N ALA A 154 0.78 -1.29 20.31
CA ALA A 154 1.34 -0.34 19.35
C ALA A 154 0.26 0.60 18.79
N ASP A 155 -0.89 0.03 18.41
CA ASP A 155 -2.00 0.78 17.82
C ASP A 155 -2.61 1.76 18.83
N VAL A 156 -2.83 1.32 20.08
CA VAL A 156 -3.30 2.18 21.18
C VAL A 156 -2.29 3.29 21.49
N GLU A 157 -0.99 2.98 21.52
CA GLU A 157 0.05 4.00 21.77
C GLU A 157 0.07 5.05 20.66
N MET A 158 0.00 4.63 19.39
CA MET A 158 -0.02 5.55 18.25
C MET A 158 -1.28 6.42 18.23
N ALA A 159 -2.45 5.83 18.46
CA ALA A 159 -3.70 6.59 18.55
C ALA A 159 -3.64 7.61 19.69
N GLY A 160 -3.05 7.24 20.84
CA GLY A 160 -2.80 8.16 21.96
C GLY A 160 -1.85 9.32 21.64
N ARG A 161 -1.01 9.20 20.61
CA ARG A 161 -0.17 10.30 20.08
C ARG A 161 -0.89 11.17 19.04
N GLY A 162 -2.14 10.86 18.71
CA GLY A 162 -2.94 11.58 17.72
C GLY A 162 -2.74 11.13 16.28
N VAL A 163 -2.15 9.94 16.04
CA VAL A 163 -2.06 9.36 14.69
C VAL A 163 -3.45 8.91 14.24
N ASP A 164 -3.88 9.29 13.03
CA ASP A 164 -5.12 8.79 12.43
C ASP A 164 -4.92 7.33 11.98
N ILE A 165 -5.55 6.39 12.68
CA ILE A 165 -5.43 4.96 12.36
C ILE A 165 -6.77 4.44 11.87
N ARG A 166 -6.74 3.87 10.66
CA ARG A 166 -7.88 3.22 10.03
C ARG A 166 -7.51 1.78 9.68
N GLN A 167 -8.34 0.82 10.06
CA GLN A 167 -8.07 -0.60 9.86
C GLN A 167 -9.29 -1.31 9.28
N VAL A 168 -9.07 -2.14 8.26
CA VAL A 168 -10.05 -3.11 7.74
C VAL A 168 -9.57 -4.50 8.11
N TYR A 169 -10.42 -5.27 8.78
CA TYR A 169 -10.18 -6.68 9.06
C TYR A 169 -11.15 -7.56 8.29
N ARG A 170 -10.73 -8.77 7.96
CA ARG A 170 -11.64 -9.79 7.47
C ARG A 170 -12.73 -10.10 8.50
N CYS A 171 -13.98 -9.89 8.12
CA CYS A 171 -15.17 -10.28 8.87
C CYS A 171 -15.27 -11.80 8.90
N ARG A 172 -15.26 -12.37 10.10
CA ARG A 172 -15.49 -13.78 10.31
C ARG A 172 -16.64 -13.96 11.29
N SER A 173 -17.49 -14.97 11.05
CA SER A 173 -18.56 -15.33 11.99
C SER A 173 -18.03 -15.92 13.30
N ASP A 174 -16.79 -16.42 13.31
CA ASP A 174 -16.16 -17.16 14.40
C ASP A 174 -15.04 -16.37 15.10
N LEU A 175 -15.20 -15.05 15.31
CA LEU A 175 -14.20 -14.26 16.03
C LEU A 175 -13.93 -14.81 17.44
N SER A 176 -12.68 -15.21 17.68
CA SER A 176 -12.22 -15.64 19.00
C SER A 176 -12.37 -14.51 20.04
N ASP A 177 -12.47 -14.87 21.32
CA ASP A 177 -12.52 -13.88 22.41
C ASP A 177 -11.29 -12.97 22.44
N GLY A 178 -10.14 -13.48 21.97
CA GLY A 178 -8.92 -12.68 21.84
C GLY A 178 -9.05 -11.60 20.76
N GLN A 179 -9.61 -11.96 19.60
CA GLN A 179 -9.87 -11.02 18.52
C GLN A 179 -10.90 -9.97 18.91
N ARG A 180 -12.03 -10.37 19.52
CA ARG A 180 -13.05 -9.43 19.98
C ARG A 180 -12.47 -8.41 20.98
N ARG A 181 -11.70 -8.86 21.96
CA ARG A 181 -11.01 -7.97 22.92
C ARG A 181 -10.02 -7.04 22.24
N HIS A 182 -9.28 -7.53 21.24
CA HIS A 182 -8.36 -6.68 20.48
C HIS A 182 -9.11 -5.57 19.74
N LEU A 183 -10.10 -5.94 18.91
CA LEU A 183 -10.88 -4.98 18.11
C LEU A 183 -11.56 -3.94 19.01
N GLN A 184 -12.15 -4.39 20.13
CA GLN A 184 -12.71 -3.49 21.13
C GLN A 184 -11.66 -2.52 21.69
N ALA A 185 -10.51 -3.03 22.14
CA ALA A 185 -9.47 -2.19 22.74
C ALA A 185 -8.92 -1.12 21.79
N VAL A 186 -8.73 -1.46 20.50
CA VAL A 186 -8.26 -0.47 19.52
C VAL A 186 -9.37 0.54 19.16
N THR A 187 -10.63 0.10 19.04
CA THR A 187 -11.77 1.01 18.81
C THR A 187 -11.92 1.99 19.98
N GLU A 188 -11.84 1.52 21.23
CA GLU A 188 -11.90 2.37 22.43
C GLU A 188 -10.75 3.39 22.49
N ALA A 189 -9.60 3.08 21.91
CA ALA A 189 -8.47 3.99 21.79
C ALA A 189 -8.60 5.01 20.64
N GLY A 190 -9.70 4.99 19.88
CA GLY A 190 -9.96 5.92 18.78
C GLY A 190 -9.53 5.44 17.40
N VAL A 191 -9.14 4.17 17.26
CA VAL A 191 -8.86 3.57 15.94
C VAL A 191 -10.17 3.31 15.22
N SER A 192 -10.27 3.76 13.96
CA SER A 192 -11.45 3.48 13.14
C SER A 192 -11.34 2.08 12.54
N VAL A 193 -12.14 1.14 13.05
CA VAL A 193 -12.09 -0.28 12.67
C VAL A 193 -13.32 -0.66 11.86
N ARG A 194 -13.11 -1.29 10.71
CA ARG A 194 -14.17 -1.87 9.88
C ARG A 194 -13.92 -3.33 9.54
N LEU A 195 -14.99 -4.06 9.25
CA LEU A 195 -14.99 -5.47 8.92
C LEU A 195 -15.50 -5.71 7.50
N ASP A 196 -14.73 -6.42 6.70
CA ASP A 196 -15.07 -6.79 5.30
C ASP A 196 -15.05 -8.33 5.17
N PRO A 197 -16.09 -9.01 4.66
CA PRO A 197 -16.06 -10.46 4.50
C PRO A 197 -14.95 -10.99 3.56
N SER A 198 -14.47 -10.16 2.63
CA SER A 198 -13.51 -10.53 1.60
C SER A 198 -12.63 -9.33 1.19
N PRO A 199 -11.79 -8.80 2.11
CA PRO A 199 -10.83 -7.77 1.75
C PRO A 199 -9.91 -8.29 0.63
N ALA A 200 -9.71 -7.46 -0.40
CA ALA A 200 -9.04 -7.90 -1.62
C ALA A 200 -7.55 -8.19 -1.45
N ILE A 201 -6.85 -7.50 -0.53
CA ILE A 201 -5.41 -7.61 -0.34
C ILE A 201 -4.96 -7.12 1.05
N ASP A 202 -3.93 -7.75 1.62
CA ASP A 202 -3.19 -7.19 2.76
C ASP A 202 -2.40 -5.94 2.35
N LEU A 203 -2.60 -4.85 3.08
CA LEU A 203 -2.04 -3.57 2.68
C LEU A 203 -1.76 -2.71 3.91
N ILE A 204 -0.65 -1.97 3.89
CA ILE A 204 -0.33 -0.92 4.86
C ILE A 204 0.03 0.34 4.08
N ILE A 205 -0.63 1.46 4.38
CA ILE A 205 -0.26 2.78 3.89
C ILE A 205 0.20 3.60 5.08
N VAL A 206 1.39 4.19 5.01
CA VAL A 206 1.98 5.00 6.09
C VAL A 206 2.15 6.44 5.62
N ASP A 207 1.55 7.38 6.37
CA ASP A 207 1.67 8.83 6.19
C ASP A 207 1.37 9.34 4.78
N GLY A 208 0.60 8.59 3.98
CA GLY A 208 0.35 8.91 2.57
C GLY A 208 1.61 8.95 1.70
N ALA A 209 2.72 8.38 2.18
CA ALA A 209 4.03 8.46 1.53
C ALA A 209 4.59 7.09 1.16
N SER A 210 4.19 6.04 1.87
CA SER A 210 4.66 4.68 1.57
C SER A 210 3.56 3.64 1.64
N VAL A 211 3.77 2.58 0.87
CA VAL A 211 2.89 1.42 0.76
C VAL A 211 3.68 0.16 1.06
N VAL A 212 3.10 -0.73 1.87
CA VAL A 212 3.63 -2.07 2.13
C VAL A 212 2.55 -3.07 1.77
N LEU A 213 2.89 -4.05 0.94
CA LEU A 213 2.00 -5.12 0.52
C LEU A 213 2.77 -6.44 0.49
N PRO A 214 2.12 -7.59 0.67
CA PRO A 214 2.76 -8.87 0.44
C PRO A 214 3.13 -8.99 -1.04
N ALA A 215 4.31 -9.55 -1.30
CA ALA A 215 4.73 -9.81 -2.66
C ALA A 215 3.94 -10.98 -3.27
N ASP A 216 3.54 -11.94 -2.43
CA ASP A 216 2.64 -13.05 -2.78
C ASP A 216 1.45 -13.05 -1.79
N PRO A 217 0.24 -12.68 -2.23
CA PRO A 217 -0.96 -12.68 -1.37
C PRO A 217 -1.31 -14.04 -0.78
N ASP A 218 -0.91 -15.14 -1.44
CA ASP A 218 -1.15 -16.50 -0.92
C ASP A 218 -0.14 -16.86 0.20
N ARG A 219 0.97 -16.11 0.28
CA ARG A 219 2.08 -16.30 1.25
C ARG A 219 2.57 -14.95 1.79
N PRO A 220 1.74 -14.19 2.53
CA PRO A 220 2.04 -12.79 2.87
C PRO A 220 3.25 -12.60 3.79
N GLY A 221 3.74 -13.67 4.44
CA GLY A 221 4.91 -13.64 5.32
C GLY A 221 6.26 -13.90 4.64
N ASP A 222 6.29 -14.31 3.36
CA ASP A 222 7.52 -14.75 2.70
C ASP A 222 8.35 -13.55 2.20
N ALA A 223 7.67 -12.58 1.59
CA ALA A 223 8.27 -11.35 1.09
C ALA A 223 7.25 -10.21 1.04
N LEU A 224 7.75 -8.98 1.14
CA LEU A 224 6.99 -7.74 1.05
C LEU A 224 7.51 -6.89 -0.10
N VAL A 225 6.62 -6.14 -0.73
CA VAL A 225 6.94 -5.02 -1.59
C VAL A 225 6.71 -3.74 -0.80
N LEU A 226 7.76 -2.93 -0.70
CA LEU A 226 7.74 -1.60 -0.09
C LEU A 226 7.80 -0.58 -1.22
N ILE A 227 6.90 0.39 -1.21
CA ILE A 227 6.86 1.45 -2.22
C ILE A 227 6.91 2.79 -1.49
N ASP A 228 8.03 3.49 -1.62
CA ASP A 228 8.31 4.79 -1.00
C ASP A 228 7.97 5.93 -1.99
N SER A 229 6.74 5.96 -2.51
CA SER A 229 6.26 7.02 -3.41
C SER A 229 4.90 7.54 -2.97
N ALA A 230 4.81 8.86 -2.81
CA ALA A 230 3.57 9.54 -2.42
C ALA A 230 2.46 9.35 -3.47
N LEU A 231 2.82 9.29 -4.75
CA LEU A 231 1.87 9.08 -5.83
C LEU A 231 1.26 7.67 -5.81
N TRP A 232 2.08 6.63 -5.56
CA TRP A 232 1.57 5.27 -5.36
C TRP A 232 0.75 5.14 -4.09
N ALA A 233 1.21 5.77 -3.00
CA ALA A 233 0.47 5.81 -1.75
C ALA A 233 -0.89 6.48 -1.94
N HIS A 234 -0.97 7.57 -2.70
CA HIS A 234 -2.21 8.25 -3.05
C HIS A 234 -3.15 7.39 -3.88
N ALA A 235 -2.68 6.81 -5.00
CA ALA A 235 -3.50 5.95 -5.84
C ALA A 235 -4.03 4.73 -5.07
N THR A 236 -3.16 4.11 -4.26
CA THR A 236 -3.53 2.98 -3.40
C THR A 236 -4.52 3.40 -2.31
N ARG A 237 -4.39 4.63 -1.79
CA ARG A 237 -5.30 5.22 -0.81
C ARG A 237 -6.72 5.35 -1.35
N LEU A 238 -6.90 5.70 -2.61
CA LEU A 238 -8.22 5.79 -3.24
C LEU A 238 -8.95 4.45 -3.22
N VAL A 239 -8.25 3.35 -3.55
CA VAL A 239 -8.83 1.99 -3.48
C VAL A 239 -9.13 1.61 -2.03
N ALA A 240 -8.17 1.86 -1.14
CA ALA A 240 -8.31 1.60 0.29
C ALA A 240 -9.51 2.32 0.93
N ASP A 241 -9.72 3.59 0.58
CA ASP A 241 -10.85 4.38 1.08
C ASP A 241 -12.19 3.84 0.59
N GLN A 242 -12.28 3.42 -0.69
CA GLN A 242 -13.48 2.75 -1.20
C GLN A 242 -13.78 1.43 -0.47
N CYS A 243 -12.75 0.60 -0.25
CA CYS A 243 -12.90 -0.63 0.53
C CYS A 243 -13.34 -0.33 1.96
N PHE A 244 -12.76 0.70 2.59
CA PHE A 244 -13.13 1.11 3.94
C PHE A 244 -14.59 1.56 3.99
N ASP A 245 -15.01 2.41 3.07
CA ASP A 245 -16.37 2.95 3.04
C ASP A 245 -17.43 1.87 2.81
N ALA A 246 -17.10 0.84 2.01
CA ALA A 246 -17.97 -0.32 1.79
C ALA A 246 -18.00 -1.33 2.95
N ALA A 247 -16.97 -1.34 3.81
CA ALA A 247 -16.86 -2.27 4.93
C ALA A 247 -17.80 -1.90 6.10
N ILE A 248 -18.15 -2.90 6.92
CA ILE A 248 -19.09 -2.76 8.04
C ILE A 248 -18.36 -2.13 9.23
N ASP A 249 -18.93 -1.08 9.81
CA ASP A 249 -18.38 -0.48 11.03
C ASP A 249 -18.44 -1.45 12.23
N HIS A 250 -17.29 -1.72 12.84
CA HIS A 250 -17.19 -2.60 14.01
C HIS A 250 -18.02 -2.08 15.19
N ALA A 251 -18.10 -0.77 15.40
CA ALA A 251 -18.86 -0.19 16.51
C ALA A 251 -20.37 -0.49 16.38
N VAL A 252 -20.87 -0.59 15.16
CA VAL A 252 -22.28 -0.93 14.87
C VAL A 252 -22.58 -2.41 15.20
N LEU A 253 -21.61 -3.31 15.01
CA LEU A 253 -21.79 -4.75 15.32
C LEU A 253 -21.82 -5.04 16.83
N VAL A 254 -21.04 -4.30 17.62
CA VAL A 254 -21.00 -4.47 19.08
C VAL A 254 -22.34 -4.04 19.71
N THR A 255 -22.93 -2.95 19.23
CA THR A 255 -24.18 -2.41 19.78
C THR A 255 -25.40 -3.28 19.46
N THR A 256 -25.44 -3.87 18.26
CA THR A 256 -26.53 -4.76 17.83
C THR A 256 -26.51 -6.13 18.54
N SER A 257 -25.32 -6.66 18.85
CA SER A 257 -25.16 -7.95 19.55
C SER A 257 -25.51 -7.90 21.04
N LEU A 258 -25.47 -6.72 21.67
CA LEU A 258 -25.81 -6.54 23.09
C LEU A 258 -27.31 -6.34 23.34
N SER A 259 -28.11 -6.20 22.28
CA SER A 259 -29.55 -5.91 22.34
C SER A 259 -30.44 -7.13 22.03
N ALA A 260 -29.84 -8.27 21.70
CA ALA A 260 -30.51 -9.54 21.39
C ALA A 260 -30.26 -10.57 22.51
#